data_AF-C0HLA4-F1
#
_entry.id   AF-C0HLA4-F1
#
_cell.length_a   1.000
_cell.length_b   1.000
_cell.length_c   1.000
_cell.angle_alpha   90.00
_cell.angle_beta   90.00
_cell.angle_gamma   90.00
#
_symmetry.space_group_name_H-M   'P 1'
#
loop_
_entity.id
_entity.type
_entity.pdbx_description
1 polymer ?
#
loop_
_entity_poly.entity_id
_entity_poly.type
_entity_poly.pdbx_seq_one_letter_code
_entity_poly.pdbx_strand_id
1 'polypeptide(L)' 'DCPSGWSSYEGHCYRVFNEPKNWADAERFCKLQPKHSHLV' A
#
# COMPACT_ATOMS: atom_id res chain seq x y z
N ASP A 1 -10.05 4.47 -10.58
CA ASP A 1 -8.72 5.05 -10.86
C ASP A 1 -7.84 5.04 -9.62
N CYS A 2 -6.70 4.37 -9.70
CA CYS A 2 -5.70 4.32 -8.64
C CYS A 2 -4.69 5.47 -8.77
N PRO A 3 -4.05 5.92 -7.66
CA PRO A 3 -2.99 6.92 -7.73
C PRO A 3 -1.81 6.44 -8.59
N SER A 4 -1.01 7.38 -9.10
CA SER A 4 0.19 7.06 -9.87
C SER A 4 1.12 6.10 -9.09
N GLY A 5 1.57 5.03 -9.75
CA GLY A 5 2.40 3.98 -9.14
C GLY A 5 1.63 2.88 -8.39
N TRP A 6 0.30 2.90 -8.40
CA TRP A 6 -0.55 1.82 -7.88
C TRP A 6 -1.21 1.06 -9.03
N SER A 7 -1.30 -0.26 -8.89
CA SER A 7 -1.98 -1.16 -9.81
C SER A 7 -3.42 -1.40 -9.35
N SER A 8 -4.39 -1.25 -10.24
CA SER A 8 -5.78 -1.58 -9.95
C SER A 8 -6.08 -3.06 -10.18
N TYR A 9 -6.72 -3.72 -9.23
CA TYR A 9 -7.21 -5.09 -9.37
C TYR A 9 -8.50 -5.25 -8.55
N GLU A 10 -9.56 -5.81 -9.15
CA GLU A 10 -10.84 -6.10 -8.46
C GLU A 10 -11.42 -4.91 -7.65
N GLY A 11 -11.31 -3.68 -8.16
CA GLY A 11 -11.81 -2.48 -7.47
C GLY A 11 -10.90 -1.93 -6.36
N HIS A 12 -9.76 -2.57 -6.10
CA HIS A 12 -8.75 -2.15 -5.13
C HIS A 12 -7.46 -1.67 -5.80
N CYS A 13 -6.65 -0.93 -5.05
CA CYS A 13 -5.37 -0.40 -5.50
C CYS A 13 -4.23 -1.05 -4.70
N TYR A 14 -3.25 -1.59 -5.40
CA TYR A 14 -2.11 -2.31 -4.82
C TYR A 14 -0.79 -1.65 -5.21
N ARG A 15 0.18 -1.65 -4.31
CA ARG A 15 1.54 -1.20 -4.59
C ARG A 15 2.53 -2.05 -3.82
N VAL A 16 3.55 -2.53 -4.53
CA VAL A 16 4.65 -3.30 -3.96
C VAL A 16 5.76 -2.34 -3.56
N PHE A 17 6.28 -2.53 -2.34
CA PHE A 17 7.43 -1.81 -1.83
C PHE A 17 8.56 -2.82 -1.59
N ASN A 18 9.71 -2.63 -2.24
CA ASN A 18 10.85 -3.56 -2.17
C ASN A 18 11.76 -3.32 -0.94
N GLU A 19 11.34 -2.45 -0.03
CA GLU A 19 12.10 -2.14 1.18
C GLU A 19 11.70 -3.11 2.30
N PRO A 20 12.60 -3.97 2.80
CA PRO A 20 12.28 -4.89 3.87
C PRO A 20 11.99 -4.12 5.15
N LYS A 21 10.84 -4.42 5.76
CA LYS A 21 10.39 -3.86 7.04
C LYS A 21 9.83 -4.99 7.90
N ASN A 22 9.84 -4.82 9.21
CA ASN A 22 9.02 -5.69 10.07
C ASN A 22 7.53 -5.39 9.83
N TRP A 23 6.65 -6.29 10.28
CA TRP A 23 5.22 -6.17 10.04
C TRP A 23 4.63 -4.84 10.57
N ALA A 24 5.03 -4.42 11.77
CA ALA A 24 4.52 -3.20 12.39
C ALA A 24 4.91 -1.93 11.61
N ASP A 25 6.16 -1.86 11.14
CA ASP A 25 6.67 -0.76 10.33
C ASP A 25 6.04 -0.74 8.94
N ALA A 26 5.83 -1.91 8.33
CA ALA A 26 5.15 -2.05 7.04
C ALA A 26 3.67 -1.63 7.13
N GLU A 27 2.96 -2.04 8.18
CA GLU A 27 1.57 -1.66 8.47
C GLU A 27 1.45 -0.15 8.68
N ARG A 28 2.35 0.42 9.49
CA ARG A 28 2.43 1.87 9.72
C ARG A 28 2.73 2.62 8.43
N PHE A 29 3.62 2.10 7.60
CA PHE A 29 3.97 2.70 6.32
C PHE A 29 2.79 2.72 5.35
N CYS A 30 2.03 1.63 5.26
CA CYS A 30 0.79 1.58 4.47
C CYS A 30 -0.23 2.59 4.98
N LYS A 31 -0.43 2.69 6.30
CA LYS A 31 -1.36 3.67 6.90
C LYS A 31 -0.98 5.13 6.69
N LEU A 32 0.30 5.42 6.44
CA LEU A 32 0.78 6.77 6.12
C LEU A 32 0.48 7.18 4.67
N GLN A 33 0.10 6.24 3.81
CA GLN A 33 -0.26 6.57 2.43
C GLN A 33 -1.65 7.23 2.38
N PRO A 34 -1.87 8.20 1.48
CA PRO A 34 -3.15 8.87 1.34
C PRO A 34 -4.24 7.88 0.88
N LYS A 35 -5.38 7.89 1.58
CA LYS A 35 -6.55 6.99 1.50
C LYS A 35 -6.31 5.62 2.14
N HIS A 36 -7.07 5.33 3.21
CA HIS A 36 -7.30 4.04 3.90
C HIS A 36 -6.56 2.82 3.33
N SER A 37 -5.23 2.84 3.41
CA SER A 37 -4.38 1.80 2.84
C SER A 37 -3.77 1.02 3.98
N HIS A 38 -3.82 -0.29 3.83
CA HIS A 38 -3.35 -1.27 4.80
C HIS A 38 -2.45 -2.27 4.08
N LEU A 39 -1.70 -3.05 4.85
CA LEU A 39 -1.06 -4.24 4.29
C LEU A 39 -2.15 -5.22 3.82
N VAL A 40 -1.86 -5.91 2.71
CA VAL A 40 -2.71 -6.94 2.11
C VAL A 40 -2.35 -8.29 2.69
#